data_AF-A0A142CW05-F1
#
_entry.id   AF-A0A142CW05-F1
#
_cell.length_a   1.000
_cell.length_b   1.000
_cell.length_c   1.000
_cell.angle_alpha   90.00
_cell.angle_beta   90.00
_cell.angle_gamma   90.00
#
_symmetry.space_group_name_H-M   'P 1'
#
loop_
_entity.id
_entity.type
_entity.pdbx_description
1 polymer ?
#
loop_
_entity_poly.entity_id
_entity_poly.type
_entity_poly.pdbx_seq_one_letter_code
_entity_poly.pdbx_strand_id
1 'polypeptide(L)'
;MDELEFCLKSISYPLGMLLEGKERKTEDAVRVSRETITLPEVPFGALCYLTGLALFDSLELVDKKRLAEDYDRLEVFKKKLLASKLGENLKPYLTNPGLLISPLERLSFDWLEFQRRKEKVESYLKRLRELIQESRSRNEYLDRASFVEELTVDEGLLLGYLAESEKERELINSALGKHNPDYREMAKRYFKALRG
;
A
#
# COMPACT_ATOMS: atom_id res chain seq x y z
N MET A 1 -9.18 1.83 -8.45
CA MET A 1 -7.97 2.17 -7.69
C MET A 1 -7.38 3.47 -8.20
N ASP A 2 -7.16 4.41 -7.29
CA ASP A 2 -6.40 5.64 -7.54
C ASP A 2 -5.07 5.64 -6.79
N GLU A 3 -4.33 6.74 -6.88
CA GLU A 3 -2.99 6.88 -6.33
C GLU A 3 -2.96 6.68 -4.81
N LEU A 4 -3.98 7.16 -4.06
CA LEU A 4 -4.02 7.04 -2.61
C LEU A 4 -4.26 5.58 -2.18
N GLU A 5 -5.22 4.91 -2.84
CA GLU A 5 -5.48 3.50 -2.60
C GLU A 5 -4.26 2.64 -2.96
N PHE A 6 -3.60 2.93 -4.09
CA PHE A 6 -2.35 2.29 -4.51
C PHE A 6 -1.24 2.52 -3.49
N CYS A 7 -1.10 3.75 -2.99
CA CYS A 7 -0.10 4.12 -1.99
C CYS A 7 -0.29 3.32 -0.70
N LEU A 8 -1.51 3.29 -0.16
CA LEU A 8 -1.79 2.54 1.05
C LEU A 8 -1.57 1.05 0.85
N LYS A 9 -2.08 0.46 -0.24
CA LYS A 9 -1.90 -0.97 -0.50
C LYS A 9 -0.43 -1.36 -0.70
N SER A 10 0.40 -0.44 -1.20
CA SER A 10 1.85 -0.62 -1.32
C SER A 10 2.57 -0.63 0.04
N ILE A 11 2.02 0.08 1.05
CA ILE A 11 2.57 0.12 2.41
C ILE A 11 2.00 -1.05 3.23
N SER A 12 0.68 -1.18 3.23
CA SER A 12 -0.15 -2.15 3.92
C SER A 12 -1.38 -2.48 3.07
N TYR A 13 -1.39 -3.66 2.47
CA TYR A 13 -2.54 -4.11 1.67
C TYR A 13 -3.84 -4.14 2.48
N PRO A 14 -3.88 -4.67 3.72
CA PRO A 14 -5.09 -4.64 4.55
C PRO A 14 -5.61 -3.22 4.83
N LEU A 15 -4.75 -2.27 5.18
CA LEU A 15 -5.20 -0.89 5.40
C LEU A 15 -5.69 -0.25 4.11
N GLY A 16 -5.06 -0.56 2.98
CA GLY A 16 -5.52 -0.10 1.68
C GLY A 16 -6.87 -0.69 1.26
N MET A 17 -7.18 -1.93 1.63
CA MET A 17 -8.52 -2.51 1.43
C MET A 17 -9.59 -1.74 2.19
N LEU A 18 -9.28 -1.20 3.37
CA LEU A 18 -10.21 -0.37 4.12
C LEU A 18 -10.52 0.95 3.41
N LEU A 19 -9.83 1.35 2.33
CA LEU A 19 -10.25 2.52 1.53
C LEU A 19 -11.24 2.17 0.42
N GLU A 20 -11.36 0.89 0.07
CA GLU A 20 -12.18 0.48 -1.07
C GLU A 20 -13.66 0.85 -0.85
N GLY A 21 -14.29 1.39 -1.88
CA GLY A 21 -15.70 1.75 -1.86
C GLY A 21 -16.07 2.98 -1.02
N LYS A 22 -15.15 3.55 -0.23
CA LYS A 22 -15.46 4.74 0.58
C LYS A 22 -15.59 6.00 -0.26
N GLU A 23 -16.63 6.78 0.03
CA GLU A 23 -16.79 8.13 -0.51
C GLU A 23 -15.70 9.05 0.06
N ARG A 24 -15.06 9.85 -0.81
CA ARG A 24 -14.00 10.78 -0.41
C ARG A 24 -14.52 12.21 -0.36
N LYS A 25 -14.25 12.89 0.75
CA LYS A 25 -14.62 14.30 0.96
C LYS A 25 -13.38 15.11 1.32
N THR A 26 -13.31 16.35 0.88
CA THR A 26 -12.23 17.26 1.26
C THR A 26 -12.63 18.03 2.52
N GLU A 27 -11.84 17.93 3.60
CA GLU A 27 -12.02 18.67 4.86
C GLU A 27 -10.66 18.94 5.52
N ASP A 28 -10.61 19.62 6.66
CA ASP A 28 -9.33 20.02 7.30
C ASP A 28 -8.54 18.88 7.96
N ALA A 29 -9.11 17.68 8.09
CA ALA A 29 -8.50 16.55 8.76
C ALA A 29 -8.90 15.21 8.13
N VAL A 30 -8.12 14.16 8.42
CA VAL A 30 -8.49 12.78 8.10
C VAL A 30 -9.48 12.26 9.14
N ARG A 31 -10.70 11.99 8.70
CA ARG A 31 -11.74 11.31 9.50
C ARG A 31 -12.24 10.11 8.76
N VAL A 32 -12.32 8.99 9.47
CA VAL A 32 -12.71 7.70 8.91
C VAL A 32 -14.04 7.25 9.52
N SER A 33 -14.99 6.94 8.66
CA SER A 33 -16.24 6.24 9.00
C SER A 33 -16.35 4.95 8.18
N ARG A 34 -17.43 4.18 8.35
CA ARG A 34 -17.69 2.97 7.53
C ARG A 34 -17.89 3.26 6.04
N GLU A 35 -18.53 4.35 5.67
CA GLU A 35 -18.87 4.63 4.27
C GLU A 35 -18.05 5.77 3.67
N THR A 36 -17.45 6.62 4.50
CA THR A 36 -16.77 7.83 4.05
C THR A 36 -15.39 7.99 4.65
N ILE A 37 -14.54 8.71 3.93
CA ILE A 37 -13.29 9.25 4.44
C ILE A 37 -13.16 10.71 4.04
N THR A 38 -12.82 11.55 5.02
CA THR A 38 -12.45 12.94 4.77
C THR A 38 -10.93 13.05 4.66
N LEU A 39 -10.45 13.93 3.80
CA LEU A 39 -9.04 14.05 3.45
C LEU A 39 -8.62 15.53 3.41
N PRO A 40 -7.53 15.92 4.07
CA PRO A 40 -7.01 17.28 4.01
C PRO A 40 -6.19 17.55 2.76
N GLU A 41 -6.16 18.82 2.36
CA GLU A 41 -5.28 19.32 1.32
C GLU A 41 -3.86 19.45 1.86
N VAL A 42 -3.10 18.37 1.76
CA VAL A 42 -1.70 18.28 2.17
C VAL A 42 -0.88 17.62 1.07
N PRO A 43 0.46 17.74 1.08
CA PRO A 43 1.30 17.03 0.11
C PRO A 43 0.99 15.53 0.10
N PHE A 44 0.93 14.93 -1.08
CA PHE A 44 0.43 13.57 -1.27
C PHE A 44 1.15 12.51 -0.41
N GLY A 45 2.47 12.63 -0.20
CA GLY A 45 3.20 11.74 0.71
C GLY A 45 2.74 11.84 2.16
N ALA A 46 2.43 13.06 2.64
CA ALA A 46 1.83 13.26 3.96
C ALA A 46 0.41 12.70 4.00
N LEU A 47 -0.38 12.90 2.94
CA LEU A 47 -1.73 12.36 2.83
C LEU A 47 -1.72 10.83 2.98
N CYS A 48 -0.86 10.12 2.24
CA CYS A 48 -0.70 8.67 2.38
C CYS A 48 -0.44 8.25 3.84
N TYR A 49 0.51 8.89 4.52
CA TYR A 49 0.84 8.51 5.90
C TYR A 49 -0.31 8.81 6.86
N LEU A 50 -0.90 10.01 6.79
CA LEU A 50 -2.01 10.41 7.65
C LEU A 50 -3.23 9.50 7.46
N THR A 51 -3.56 9.15 6.20
CA THR A 51 -4.65 8.23 5.90
C THR A 51 -4.38 6.84 6.44
N GLY A 52 -3.17 6.30 6.24
CA GLY A 52 -2.80 4.98 6.76
C GLY A 52 -2.86 4.92 8.29
N LEU A 53 -2.36 5.96 8.96
CA LEU A 53 -2.40 6.07 10.42
C LEU A 53 -3.84 6.19 10.92
N ALA A 54 -4.68 7.02 10.29
CA ALA A 54 -6.08 7.18 10.68
C ALA A 54 -6.89 5.87 10.51
N LEU A 55 -6.65 5.12 9.44
CA LEU A 55 -7.29 3.81 9.23
C LEU A 55 -6.85 2.81 10.29
N PHE A 56 -5.55 2.73 10.57
CA PHE A 56 -5.05 1.86 11.64
C PHE A 56 -5.65 2.24 12.99
N ASP A 57 -5.69 3.54 13.34
CA ASP A 57 -6.25 4.03 14.59
C ASP A 57 -7.75 3.79 14.73
N SER A 58 -8.46 3.70 13.60
CA SER A 58 -9.89 3.40 13.57
C SER A 58 -10.18 1.90 13.74
N LEU A 59 -9.20 1.00 13.62
CA LEU A 59 -9.42 -0.44 13.77
C LEU A 59 -9.86 -0.84 15.19
N GLU A 60 -10.66 -1.90 15.28
CA GLU A 60 -10.90 -2.61 16.52
C GLU A 60 -9.61 -3.19 17.12
N LEU A 61 -9.57 -3.37 18.44
CA LEU A 61 -8.36 -3.77 19.16
C LEU A 61 -7.79 -5.11 18.67
N VAL A 62 -8.65 -6.04 18.27
CA VAL A 62 -8.23 -7.35 17.75
C VAL A 62 -7.50 -7.18 16.41
N ASP A 63 -8.04 -6.35 15.52
CA ASP A 63 -7.44 -6.09 14.21
C ASP A 63 -6.15 -5.27 14.31
N LYS A 64 -6.09 -4.29 15.22
CA LYS A 64 -4.84 -3.57 15.54
C LYS A 64 -3.72 -4.52 15.95
N LYS A 65 -4.02 -5.53 16.77
CA LYS A 65 -3.02 -6.53 17.19
C LYS A 65 -2.55 -7.38 16.02
N ARG A 66 -3.45 -7.77 15.11
CA ARG A 66 -3.11 -8.57 13.93
C ARG A 66 -2.29 -7.77 12.91
N LEU A 67 -2.56 -6.47 12.79
CA LEU A 67 -1.91 -5.56 11.85
C LEU A 67 -0.79 -4.73 12.51
N ALA A 68 -0.23 -5.18 13.63
CA ALA A 68 0.84 -4.46 14.33
C ALA A 68 2.07 -4.24 13.43
N GLU A 69 2.44 -5.23 12.63
CA GLU A 69 3.54 -5.09 11.66
C GLU A 69 3.22 -4.09 10.54
N ASP A 70 1.95 -3.94 10.17
CA ASP A 70 1.52 -2.93 9.19
C ASP A 70 1.66 -1.50 9.73
N TYR A 71 1.48 -1.32 11.04
CA TYR A 71 1.81 -0.05 11.70
C TYR A 71 3.32 0.24 11.64
N ASP A 72 4.16 -0.75 11.87
CA ASP A 72 5.62 -0.58 11.73
C ASP A 72 6.01 -0.20 10.29
N ARG A 73 5.32 -0.75 9.27
CA ARG A 73 5.51 -0.36 7.86
C ARG A 73 5.13 1.09 7.60
N LEU A 74 4.08 1.62 8.23
CA LEU A 74 3.74 3.05 8.17
C LEU A 74 4.85 3.92 8.76
N GLU A 75 5.44 3.51 9.89
CA GLU A 75 6.55 4.24 10.51
C GLU A 75 7.84 4.18 9.66
N VAL A 76 8.10 3.05 9.00
CA VAL A 76 9.19 2.95 8.00
C VAL A 76 8.93 3.88 6.82
N PHE A 77 7.69 3.95 6.33
CA PHE A 77 7.31 4.86 5.25
C PHE A 77 7.51 6.33 5.63
N LYS A 78 7.06 6.75 6.83
CA LYS A 78 7.33 8.07 7.40
C LYS A 78 8.82 8.40 7.43
N LYS A 79 9.65 7.49 7.93
CA LYS A 79 11.11 7.69 7.99
C LYS A 79 11.70 7.91 6.59
N LYS A 80 11.26 7.13 5.60
CA LYS A 80 11.67 7.29 4.19
C LYS A 80 11.25 8.64 3.61
N LEU A 81 10.04 9.10 3.90
CA LEU A 81 9.55 10.41 3.47
C LEU A 81 10.37 11.56 4.08
N LEU A 82 10.63 11.51 5.38
CA LEU A 82 11.41 12.52 6.10
C LEU A 82 12.88 12.57 5.63
N ALA A 83 13.46 11.43 5.24
CA ALA A 83 14.81 11.36 4.69
C ALA A 83 14.89 11.76 3.21
N SER A 84 13.75 11.99 2.54
CA SER A 84 13.71 12.36 1.13
C SER A 84 13.98 13.85 0.91
N LYS A 85 14.15 14.26 -0.36
CA LYS A 85 14.26 15.68 -0.74
C LYS A 85 13.03 16.52 -0.37
N LEU A 86 11.88 15.88 -0.17
CA LEU A 86 10.63 16.53 0.23
C LEU A 86 10.47 16.59 1.76
N GLY A 87 11.41 16.01 2.52
CA GLY A 87 11.30 15.81 3.96
C GLY A 87 10.97 17.06 4.74
N GLU A 88 11.62 18.20 4.45
CA GLU A 88 11.35 19.47 5.14
C GLU A 88 9.91 19.98 4.89
N ASN A 89 9.38 19.81 3.68
CA ASN A 89 8.00 20.18 3.36
C ASN A 89 6.98 19.24 4.02
N LEU A 90 7.35 17.98 4.25
CA LEU A 90 6.48 16.97 4.85
C LEU A 90 6.50 17.01 6.39
N LYS A 91 7.59 17.52 6.98
CA LYS A 91 7.86 17.52 8.42
C LYS A 91 6.70 18.06 9.27
N PRO A 92 6.03 19.18 8.94
CA PRO A 92 4.93 19.71 9.75
C PRO A 92 3.76 18.72 9.92
N TYR A 93 3.52 17.90 8.91
CA TYR A 93 2.42 16.94 8.88
C TYR A 93 2.80 15.61 9.57
N LEU A 94 4.06 15.20 9.45
CA LEU A 94 4.53 13.88 9.89
C LEU A 94 5.00 13.84 11.36
N THR A 95 5.39 14.98 11.95
CA THR A 95 5.84 15.03 13.35
C THR A 95 4.68 15.08 14.34
N ASN A 96 3.59 15.76 14.00
CA ASN A 96 2.40 15.91 14.84
C ASN A 96 1.12 15.47 14.11
N PRO A 97 1.01 14.21 13.67
CA PRO A 97 -0.10 13.75 12.85
C PRO A 97 -1.46 13.82 13.57
N GLY A 98 -1.47 13.76 14.91
CA GLY A 98 -2.70 13.85 15.71
C GLY A 98 -3.48 15.17 15.58
N LEU A 99 -2.86 16.23 15.04
CA LEU A 99 -3.57 17.48 14.72
C LEU A 99 -4.45 17.35 13.47
N LEU A 100 -4.19 16.34 12.64
CA LEU A 100 -4.81 16.12 11.33
C LEU A 100 -5.57 14.80 11.25
N ILE A 101 -5.72 14.09 12.37
CA ILE A 101 -6.41 12.80 12.44
C ILE A 101 -7.46 12.85 13.53
N SER A 102 -8.69 12.52 13.18
CA SER A 102 -9.81 12.42 14.12
C SER A 102 -10.67 11.20 13.76
N PRO A 103 -10.38 10.03 14.35
CA PRO A 103 -11.17 8.81 14.10
C PRO A 103 -12.59 8.99 14.62
N LEU A 104 -13.60 8.75 13.79
CA LEU A 104 -15.00 8.90 14.17
C LEU A 104 -15.62 7.56 14.58
N GLU A 105 -15.29 6.49 13.87
CA GLU A 105 -15.89 5.17 14.06
C GLU A 105 -14.84 4.09 14.19
N ARG A 106 -15.24 2.98 14.84
CA ARG A 106 -14.44 1.76 14.84
C ARG A 106 -14.72 0.94 13.58
N LEU A 107 -13.65 0.50 12.93
CA LEU A 107 -13.65 -0.36 11.76
C LEU A 107 -13.26 -1.79 12.14
N SER A 108 -13.97 -2.75 11.55
CA SER A 108 -13.58 -4.15 11.52
C SER A 108 -12.98 -4.48 10.15
N PHE A 109 -11.96 -5.31 10.10
CA PHE A 109 -11.35 -5.78 8.86
C PHE A 109 -11.99 -7.10 8.38
N ASP A 110 -12.32 -7.18 7.09
CA ASP A 110 -12.85 -8.41 6.48
C ASP A 110 -11.72 -9.41 6.17
N TRP A 111 -11.41 -10.22 7.17
CA TRP A 111 -10.40 -11.27 7.05
C TRP A 111 -10.79 -12.37 6.07
N LEU A 112 -12.08 -12.64 5.86
CA LEU A 112 -12.52 -13.69 4.94
C LEU A 112 -12.26 -13.26 3.49
N GLU A 113 -12.58 -12.00 3.17
CA GLU A 113 -12.27 -11.44 1.87
C GLU A 113 -10.76 -11.39 1.62
N PHE A 114 -9.96 -10.99 2.62
CA PHE A 114 -8.50 -11.01 2.50
C PHE A 114 -7.97 -12.43 2.20
N GLN A 115 -8.46 -13.46 2.88
CA GLN A 115 -8.04 -14.84 2.59
C GLN A 115 -8.43 -15.27 1.17
N ARG A 116 -9.65 -14.95 0.70
CA ARG A 116 -10.07 -15.26 -0.67
C ARG A 116 -9.16 -14.61 -1.71
N ARG A 117 -8.79 -13.35 -1.51
CA ARG A 117 -7.86 -12.64 -2.41
C ARG A 117 -6.46 -13.27 -2.37
N LYS A 118 -6.00 -13.67 -1.19
CA LYS A 118 -4.72 -14.37 -1.02
C LYS A 118 -4.70 -15.70 -1.77
N GLU A 119 -5.74 -16.52 -1.64
CA GLU A 119 -5.88 -17.80 -2.37
C GLU A 119 -5.79 -17.60 -3.89
N LYS A 120 -6.40 -16.52 -4.40
CA LYS A 120 -6.40 -16.20 -5.83
C LYS A 120 -4.99 -15.95 -6.40
N VAL A 121 -4.09 -15.35 -5.61
CA VAL A 121 -2.72 -15.01 -6.05
C VAL A 121 -1.66 -16.03 -5.62
N GLU A 122 -2.04 -17.04 -4.84
CA GLU A 122 -1.11 -17.99 -4.22
C GLU A 122 -0.29 -18.76 -5.27
N SER A 123 -0.93 -19.20 -6.36
CA SER A 123 -0.26 -19.90 -7.46
C SER A 123 0.79 -19.02 -8.15
N TYR A 124 0.49 -17.73 -8.34
CA TYR A 124 1.42 -16.76 -8.90
C TYR A 124 2.60 -16.51 -7.96
N LEU A 125 2.33 -16.34 -6.66
CA LEU A 125 3.37 -16.14 -5.64
C LEU A 125 4.33 -17.34 -5.59
N LYS A 126 3.78 -18.56 -5.58
CA LYS A 126 4.57 -19.80 -5.60
C LYS A 126 5.47 -19.86 -6.83
N ARG A 127 4.92 -19.62 -8.02
CA ARG A 127 5.68 -19.61 -9.28
C ARG A 127 6.77 -18.55 -9.28
N LEU A 128 6.51 -17.35 -8.75
CA LEU A 128 7.52 -16.30 -8.63
C LEU A 128 8.66 -16.70 -7.69
N ARG A 129 8.36 -17.36 -6.57
CA ARG A 129 9.38 -17.86 -5.63
C ARG A 129 10.23 -18.97 -6.22
N GLU A 130 9.62 -19.91 -6.94
CA GLU A 130 10.33 -20.94 -7.69
C GLU A 130 11.29 -20.30 -8.71
N LEU A 131 10.84 -19.31 -9.47
CA LEU A 131 11.70 -18.56 -10.39
C LEU A 131 12.86 -17.85 -9.69
N ILE A 132 12.67 -17.31 -8.49
CA ILE A 132 13.75 -16.67 -7.72
C ILE A 132 14.85 -17.68 -7.39
N GLN A 133 14.49 -18.94 -7.10
CA GLN A 133 15.44 -19.99 -6.76
C GLN A 133 16.14 -20.57 -7.99
N GLU A 134 15.43 -20.69 -9.11
CA GLU A 134 15.94 -21.32 -10.33
C GLU A 134 16.76 -20.37 -11.21
N SER A 135 16.47 -19.06 -11.16
CA SER A 135 17.10 -18.08 -12.04
C SER A 135 18.52 -17.75 -11.58
N ARG A 136 19.47 -17.77 -12.51
CA ARG A 136 20.88 -17.44 -12.24
C ARG A 136 21.14 -15.94 -12.23
N SER A 137 20.18 -15.14 -12.72
CA SER A 137 20.28 -13.70 -12.77
C SER A 137 18.92 -13.03 -12.66
N ARG A 138 18.93 -11.72 -12.32
CA ARG A 138 17.73 -10.88 -12.34
C ARG A 138 17.09 -10.84 -13.73
N ASN A 139 17.88 -10.77 -14.80
CA ASN A 139 17.34 -10.69 -16.17
C ASN A 139 16.59 -11.97 -16.55
N GLU A 140 17.17 -13.13 -16.22
CA GLU A 140 16.52 -14.43 -16.45
C GLU A 140 15.21 -14.54 -15.66
N TYR A 141 15.22 -14.16 -14.38
CA TYR A 141 14.00 -14.09 -13.57
C TYR A 141 12.94 -13.21 -14.24
N LEU A 142 13.34 -12.01 -14.67
CA LEU A 142 12.43 -11.07 -15.31
C LEU A 142 11.89 -11.61 -16.62
N ASP A 143 12.70 -12.22 -17.49
CA ASP A 143 12.22 -12.78 -18.77
C ASP A 143 11.22 -13.92 -18.58
N ARG A 144 11.42 -14.76 -17.55
CA ARG A 144 10.54 -15.89 -17.23
C ARG A 144 9.26 -15.49 -16.48
N ALA A 145 9.20 -14.27 -15.95
CA ALA A 145 8.07 -13.76 -15.17
C ALA A 145 6.98 -13.08 -16.01
N SER A 146 6.89 -13.33 -17.32
CA SER A 146 5.90 -12.68 -18.21
C SER A 146 4.45 -12.94 -17.79
N PHE A 147 4.17 -14.10 -17.18
CA PHE A 147 2.83 -14.49 -16.71
C PHE A 147 2.20 -13.53 -15.68
N VAL A 148 2.97 -12.61 -15.08
CA VAL A 148 2.40 -11.56 -14.21
C VAL A 148 1.61 -10.50 -14.99
N GLU A 149 1.65 -10.54 -16.33
CA GLU A 149 0.80 -9.72 -17.20
C GLU A 149 -0.70 -10.00 -17.01
N GLU A 150 -1.06 -11.21 -16.57
CA GLU A 150 -2.45 -11.64 -16.35
C GLU A 150 -3.07 -11.05 -15.08
N LEU A 151 -2.25 -10.50 -14.19
CA LEU A 151 -2.70 -9.99 -12.89
C LEU A 151 -3.30 -8.60 -13.02
N THR A 152 -4.31 -8.33 -12.20
CA THR A 152 -4.76 -6.95 -11.96
C THR A 152 -3.73 -6.18 -11.14
N VAL A 153 -3.83 -4.84 -11.16
CA VAL A 153 -2.99 -3.96 -10.32
C VAL A 153 -3.12 -4.33 -8.83
N ASP A 154 -4.34 -4.64 -8.40
CA ASP A 154 -4.64 -5.01 -7.01
C ASP A 154 -3.96 -6.31 -6.59
N GLU A 155 -4.03 -7.34 -7.43
CA GLU A 155 -3.36 -8.62 -7.19
C GLU A 155 -1.84 -8.47 -7.20
N GLY A 156 -1.29 -7.61 -8.07
CA GLY A 156 0.14 -7.28 -8.07
C GLY A 156 0.60 -6.65 -6.76
N LEU A 157 -0.19 -5.74 -6.19
CA LEU A 157 0.09 -5.15 -4.87
C LEU A 157 0.00 -6.18 -3.75
N LEU A 158 -0.97 -7.10 -3.82
CA LEU A 158 -1.10 -8.19 -2.85
C LEU A 158 0.12 -9.12 -2.89
N LEU A 159 0.63 -9.46 -4.08
CA LEU A 159 1.89 -10.22 -4.19
C LEU A 159 3.06 -9.48 -3.53
N GLY A 160 3.18 -8.17 -3.76
CA GLY A 160 4.19 -7.34 -3.11
C GLY A 160 4.05 -7.30 -1.58
N TYR A 161 2.81 -7.35 -1.07
CA TYR A 161 2.52 -7.40 0.37
C TYR A 161 2.88 -8.74 1.01
N LEU A 162 2.66 -9.85 0.30
CA LEU A 162 2.90 -11.23 0.74
C LEU A 162 4.36 -11.68 0.60
N ALA A 163 5.22 -10.86 0.00
CA ALA A 163 6.65 -11.13 -0.05
C ALA A 163 7.26 -11.24 1.35
N GLU A 164 8.12 -12.23 1.56
CA GLU A 164 8.78 -12.51 2.84
C GLU A 164 9.99 -11.60 3.09
N SER A 165 10.48 -10.90 2.07
CA SER A 165 11.61 -9.99 2.19
C SER A 165 11.51 -8.79 1.25
N GLU A 166 12.22 -7.72 1.60
CA GLU A 166 12.39 -6.54 0.75
C GLU A 166 12.94 -6.90 -0.65
N LYS A 167 13.88 -7.85 -0.71
CA LYS A 167 14.48 -8.31 -1.97
C LYS A 167 13.47 -9.05 -2.85
N GLU A 168 12.66 -9.93 -2.25
CA GLU A 168 11.57 -10.62 -2.97
C GLU A 168 10.55 -9.60 -3.48
N ARG A 169 10.12 -8.67 -2.63
CA ARG A 169 9.19 -7.60 -3.02
C ARG A 169 9.71 -6.76 -4.18
N GLU A 170 10.99 -6.41 -4.16
CA GLU A 170 11.63 -5.66 -5.25
C GLU A 170 11.61 -6.43 -6.58
N LEU A 171 11.88 -7.75 -6.54
CA LEU A 171 11.84 -8.60 -7.72
C LEU A 171 10.42 -8.72 -8.28
N ILE A 172 9.42 -8.97 -7.42
CA ILE A 172 8.00 -9.02 -7.81
C ILE A 172 7.58 -7.70 -8.46
N ASN A 173 7.87 -6.57 -7.81
CA ASN A 173 7.57 -5.24 -8.36
C ASN A 173 8.26 -4.97 -9.69
N SER A 174 9.47 -5.52 -9.89
CA SER A 174 10.20 -5.38 -11.15
C SER A 174 9.59 -6.22 -12.26
N ALA A 175 9.13 -7.44 -11.95
CA ALA A 175 8.41 -8.28 -12.90
C ALA A 175 7.11 -7.62 -13.34
N LEU A 176 6.30 -7.16 -12.37
CA LEU A 176 5.07 -6.39 -12.63
C LEU A 176 5.37 -5.13 -13.44
N GLY A 177 6.38 -4.36 -13.05
CA GLY A 177 6.81 -3.17 -13.78
C GLY A 177 7.23 -3.47 -15.22
N LYS A 178 7.81 -4.64 -15.51
CA LYS A 178 8.27 -5.03 -16.86
C LYS A 178 7.17 -5.61 -17.74
N HIS A 179 6.23 -6.36 -17.18
CA HIS A 179 5.28 -7.17 -17.97
C HIS A 179 3.82 -6.76 -17.81
N ASN A 180 3.47 -6.04 -16.75
CA ASN A 180 2.09 -5.62 -16.50
C ASN A 180 1.92 -4.10 -16.81
N PRO A 181 1.29 -3.73 -17.94
CA PRO A 181 1.17 -2.34 -18.35
C PRO A 181 0.33 -1.49 -17.40
N ASP A 182 -0.76 -2.06 -16.87
CA ASP A 182 -1.68 -1.36 -15.97
C ASP A 182 -1.01 -1.06 -14.63
N TYR A 183 -0.28 -2.03 -14.08
CA TYR A 183 0.52 -1.83 -12.86
C TYR A 183 1.59 -0.77 -13.08
N ARG A 184 2.31 -0.82 -14.21
CA ARG A 184 3.33 0.17 -14.56
C ARG A 184 2.74 1.58 -14.65
N GLU A 185 1.59 1.72 -15.29
CA GLU A 185 0.96 3.03 -15.46
C GLU A 185 0.44 3.58 -14.14
N MET A 186 -0.16 2.74 -13.30
CA MET A 186 -0.56 3.14 -11.95
C MET A 186 0.65 3.53 -11.09
N ALA A 187 1.74 2.76 -11.14
CA ALA A 187 2.97 3.08 -10.43
C ALA A 187 3.56 4.43 -10.88
N LYS A 188 3.55 4.76 -12.18
CA LYS A 188 3.97 6.08 -12.67
C LYS A 188 3.10 7.20 -12.12
N ARG A 189 1.78 7.03 -12.14
CA ARG A 189 0.83 8.02 -11.58
C ARG A 189 1.09 8.25 -10.10
N TYR A 190 1.27 7.17 -9.34
CA TYR A 190 1.65 7.21 -7.93
C TYR A 190 2.98 7.96 -7.69
N PHE A 191 4.04 7.62 -8.42
CA PHE A 191 5.33 8.30 -8.27
C PHE A 191 5.30 9.76 -8.73
N LYS A 192 4.44 10.10 -9.69
CA LYS A 192 4.18 11.49 -10.07
C LYS A 192 3.50 12.23 -8.91
N ALA A 193 2.43 11.68 -8.34
CA ALA A 193 1.74 12.28 -7.20
C ALA A 193 2.66 12.48 -5.98
N LEU A 194 3.55 11.51 -5.69
CA LEU A 194 4.53 11.63 -4.61
C LEU A 194 5.52 12.78 -4.76
N ARG A 195 5.80 13.23 -5.99
CA ARG A 195 6.76 14.32 -6.25
C ARG A 195 6.14 15.71 -6.12
N GLY A 196 4.81 15.79 -6.02
CA GLY A 196 4.07 17.04 -6.20
C GLY A 196 4.09 17.48 -7.67
#